data_AF-A0A1Y2B8N6-F1
#
_entry.id   AF-A0A1Y2B8N6-F1
#
_cell.length_a   1.000
_cell.length_b   1.000
_cell.length_c   1.000
_cell.angle_alpha   90.00
_cell.angle_beta   90.00
_cell.angle_gamma   90.00
#
_symmetry.space_group_name_H-M   'P 1'
#
loop_
_entity.id
_entity.type
_entity.pdbx_description
1 polymer ?
#
loop_
_entity_poly.entity_id
_entity_poly.type
_entity_poly.pdbx_seq_one_letter_code
_entity_poly.pdbx_strand_id
1 'polypeptide(L)'
;MSAADSCTTYSSGGYCSTIVDYPVFLSDGNKISGIESILKSYNIEPMMMLNSTASYVPCVETFLHWICYSAYPSCSNNIMDSLACMSVCSTMTSTCGPLFSQLGLNLPSCFSNVIGAPYPYSQDAQCLGSDYKPPVYVPPTTTTARVSTTGTIFATISPTPSPSTCPSVMLPIPAYNIMNLSKNMTSAHGQLCAGECCFKCPFVHNFYPENAFATSVPTVSGISIISFFCCAFLMTSLLFESPQFPGNLIHHIEFGMLVFHLNQSLILAFPSQFICKDRITAATQGNSFACLLQGVVFIASIFYVNCYTAAYCVSLHLLLVWNNTSLSKYRSHLFAFVVVVSLGVAGSIAGMHGYASNGIMCTITAEEVMANDLFFWPLVTLSGPPYLLNFWTIYEMLRIQLASPLRANAPSSPSVLEAAAGSIRRSVLGRQMGSDAELDKYSSRDTISTQLDASSPVKERPKSYLGVAMERAAESVDNGLHRLKDIVTESGRPIAMCTVCIGLLGIDYVSDFIFDIIKA
;
A
#
# COMPACT_ATOMS: atom_id res chain seq x y z
N MET A 1 5.66 4.63 -65.27
CA MET A 1 6.94 3.89 -65.39
C MET A 1 7.25 3.41 -64.00
N SER A 2 7.04 2.13 -63.70
CA SER A 2 7.57 1.54 -62.48
C SER A 2 9.08 1.77 -62.50
N ALA A 3 9.67 2.11 -61.35
CA ALA A 3 11.11 1.97 -61.24
C ALA A 3 11.45 0.49 -61.55
N ALA A 4 12.67 0.22 -61.99
CA ALA A 4 13.09 -1.16 -62.11
C ALA A 4 13.77 -1.52 -60.79
N ASP A 5 13.39 -2.66 -60.20
CA ASP A 5 14.13 -3.27 -59.10
C ASP A 5 15.63 -3.27 -59.46
N SER A 6 16.46 -2.74 -58.56
CA SER A 6 17.89 -2.53 -58.85
C SER A 6 18.75 -3.08 -57.73
N CYS A 7 19.78 -3.85 -58.08
CA CYS A 7 20.82 -4.22 -57.12
C CYS A 7 21.66 -2.99 -56.79
N THR A 8 21.88 -2.72 -55.51
CA THR A 8 22.76 -1.63 -55.06
C THR A 8 23.80 -2.15 -54.08
N THR A 9 25.00 -1.60 -54.10
CA THR A 9 26.02 -1.93 -53.09
C THR A 9 25.66 -1.27 -51.77
N TYR A 10 25.66 -2.03 -50.67
CA TYR A 10 25.40 -1.48 -49.35
C TYR A 10 26.50 -0.49 -48.94
N SER A 11 26.12 0.68 -48.40
CA SER A 11 27.06 1.73 -48.02
C SER A 11 27.79 1.40 -46.72
N SER A 12 29.09 1.69 -46.64
CA SER A 12 29.98 1.38 -45.50
C SER A 12 29.69 2.10 -44.17
N GLY A 13 28.57 2.83 -44.04
CA GLY A 13 28.22 3.62 -42.86
C GLY A 13 26.88 3.28 -42.20
N GLY A 14 26.16 2.25 -42.66
CA GLY A 14 24.88 1.84 -42.07
C GLY A 14 25.03 0.80 -40.93
N TYR A 15 23.94 0.51 -40.22
CA TYR A 15 23.95 -0.44 -39.09
C TYR A 15 24.43 -1.85 -39.47
N CYS A 16 24.23 -2.24 -40.73
CA CYS A 16 24.54 -3.58 -41.23
C CYS A 16 25.87 -3.67 -42.00
N SER A 17 26.70 -2.64 -41.93
CA SER A 17 27.94 -2.53 -42.73
C SER A 17 28.98 -3.62 -42.45
N THR A 18 28.93 -4.24 -41.27
CA THR A 18 29.82 -5.36 -40.90
C THR A 18 29.27 -6.73 -41.27
N ILE A 19 27.98 -6.83 -41.60
CA ILE A 19 27.25 -8.09 -41.84
C ILE A 19 26.90 -8.26 -43.32
N VAL A 20 26.61 -7.16 -44.02
CA VAL A 20 26.18 -7.16 -45.41
C VAL A 20 27.35 -6.72 -46.30
N ASP A 21 27.99 -7.69 -46.94
CA ASP A 21 29.12 -7.50 -47.86
C ASP A 21 28.77 -7.82 -49.33
N TYR A 22 27.48 -8.04 -49.62
CA TYR A 22 26.94 -8.37 -50.94
C TYR A 22 26.03 -7.26 -51.51
N PRO A 23 25.76 -7.25 -52.83
CA PRO A 23 24.79 -6.34 -53.42
C PRO A 23 23.37 -6.63 -52.88
N VAL A 24 22.67 -5.60 -52.44
CA VAL A 24 21.35 -5.71 -51.81
C VAL A 24 20.24 -5.41 -52.80
N PHE A 25 19.14 -6.14 -52.69
CA PHE A 25 17.92 -5.92 -53.45
C PHE A 25 17.10 -4.79 -52.79
N LEU A 26 16.78 -3.74 -53.53
CA LEU A 26 15.87 -2.68 -53.08
C LEU A 26 14.63 -2.68 -53.96
N SER A 27 13.46 -2.80 -53.34
CA SER A 27 12.17 -2.68 -54.02
C SER A 27 11.94 -1.25 -54.53
N ASP A 28 11.19 -1.14 -55.62
CA ASP A 28 10.90 0.12 -56.31
C ASP A 28 10.70 1.34 -55.40
N GLY A 29 11.61 2.30 -55.53
CA GLY A 29 11.54 3.60 -54.84
C GLY A 29 12.13 3.60 -53.42
N ASN A 30 12.51 2.44 -52.87
CA ASN A 30 13.18 2.39 -51.58
C ASN A 30 14.68 2.69 -51.73
N LYS A 31 15.18 3.52 -50.81
CA LYS A 31 16.61 3.80 -50.64
C LYS A 31 17.08 3.14 -49.35
N ILE A 32 18.37 2.81 -49.26
CA ILE A 32 19.00 2.30 -48.02
C ILE A 32 18.63 3.19 -46.84
N SER A 33 18.69 4.52 -46.99
CA SER A 33 18.31 5.46 -45.92
C SER A 33 16.87 5.34 -45.44
N GLY A 34 15.94 4.91 -46.31
CA GLY A 34 14.56 4.64 -45.94
C GLY A 34 14.42 3.38 -45.09
N ILE A 35 15.13 2.31 -45.47
CA ILE A 35 15.17 1.06 -44.71
C ILE A 35 15.83 1.27 -43.35
N GLU A 36 16.95 2.00 -43.28
CA GLU A 36 17.61 2.35 -42.00
C GLU A 36 16.68 3.15 -41.06
N SER A 37 15.82 4.01 -41.61
CA SER A 37 14.81 4.71 -40.80
C SER A 37 13.74 3.76 -40.25
N ILE A 38 13.39 2.71 -40.99
CA ILE A 38 12.50 1.65 -40.49
C ILE A 38 13.23 0.85 -39.40
N LEU A 39 14.50 0.50 -39.59
CA LEU A 39 15.30 -0.19 -38.58
C LEU A 39 15.38 0.58 -37.25
N LYS A 40 15.47 1.91 -37.30
CA LYS A 40 15.37 2.76 -36.10
C LYS A 40 14.04 2.59 -35.36
N SER A 41 12.93 2.45 -36.08
CA SER A 41 11.62 2.20 -35.47
C SER A 41 11.50 0.81 -34.82
N TYR A 42 12.38 -0.13 -35.20
CA TYR A 42 12.51 -1.45 -34.55
C TYR A 42 13.43 -1.43 -33.31
N ASN A 43 13.71 -0.25 -32.74
CA ASN A 43 14.51 -0.09 -31.51
C ASN A 43 15.94 -0.68 -31.61
N ILE A 44 16.56 -0.59 -32.80
CA ILE A 44 17.94 -1.08 -33.00
C ILE A 44 18.94 -0.33 -32.10
N GLU A 45 18.73 0.96 -31.85
CA GLU A 45 19.62 1.80 -31.03
C GLU A 45 19.64 1.34 -29.54
N PRO A 46 18.49 1.19 -28.85
CA PRO A 46 18.46 0.58 -27.51
C PRO A 46 19.09 -0.82 -27.46
N MET A 47 18.87 -1.65 -28.48
CA MET A 47 19.50 -2.98 -28.54
C MET A 47 21.02 -2.88 -28.62
N MET A 48 21.57 -1.96 -29.41
CA MET A 48 23.02 -1.78 -29.47
C MET A 48 23.62 -1.22 -28.18
N MET A 49 22.88 -0.41 -27.40
CA MET A 49 23.37 0.07 -26.10
C MET A 49 23.60 -1.08 -25.10
N LEU A 50 22.82 -2.17 -25.22
CA LEU A 50 22.96 -3.37 -24.40
C LEU A 50 24.18 -4.22 -24.75
N ASN A 51 24.86 -3.95 -25.87
CA ASN A 51 26.09 -4.65 -26.26
C ASN A 51 27.24 -4.45 -25.25
N SER A 52 27.16 -3.41 -24.41
CA SER A 52 28.11 -3.19 -23.31
C SER A 52 28.00 -4.22 -22.19
N THR A 53 26.87 -4.95 -22.09
CA THR A 53 26.62 -5.93 -21.04
C THR A 53 26.87 -7.33 -21.58
N ALA A 54 27.88 -8.02 -21.03
CA ALA A 54 28.33 -9.34 -21.51
C ALA A 54 27.19 -10.37 -21.63
N SER A 55 26.18 -10.32 -20.76
CA SER A 55 25.02 -11.21 -20.79
C SER A 55 24.09 -10.99 -21.98
N TYR A 56 24.07 -9.80 -22.57
CA TYR A 56 23.17 -9.46 -23.69
C TYR A 56 23.86 -9.51 -25.06
N VAL A 57 25.19 -9.55 -25.11
CA VAL A 57 25.97 -9.62 -26.37
C VAL A 57 25.44 -10.70 -27.33
N PRO A 58 25.18 -11.96 -26.91
CA PRO A 58 24.71 -12.99 -27.85
C PRO A 58 23.35 -12.68 -28.47
N CYS A 59 22.46 -12.06 -27.69
CA CYS A 59 21.16 -11.62 -28.20
C CYS A 59 21.33 -10.44 -29.15
N VAL A 60 22.10 -9.41 -28.77
CA VAL A 60 22.31 -8.23 -29.62
C VAL A 60 22.93 -8.61 -30.96
N GLU A 61 23.93 -9.49 -30.97
CA GLU A 61 24.57 -9.97 -32.20
C GLU A 61 23.59 -10.78 -33.06
N THR A 62 22.85 -11.72 -32.47
CA THR A 62 21.86 -12.53 -33.20
C THR A 62 20.71 -11.68 -33.73
N PHE A 63 20.29 -10.65 -32.99
CA PHE A 63 19.31 -9.66 -33.43
C PHE A 63 19.82 -8.85 -34.61
N LEU A 64 21.09 -8.38 -34.57
CA LEU A 64 21.71 -7.65 -35.67
C LEU A 64 21.81 -8.52 -36.93
N HIS A 65 22.24 -9.77 -36.83
CA HIS A 65 22.27 -10.68 -37.98
C HIS A 65 20.87 -10.92 -38.56
N TRP A 66 19.88 -11.19 -37.70
CA TRP A 66 18.51 -11.38 -38.15
C TRP A 66 17.96 -10.14 -38.86
N ILE A 67 18.10 -8.96 -38.26
CA ILE A 67 17.50 -7.75 -38.80
C ILE A 67 18.19 -7.31 -40.09
N CYS A 68 19.51 -7.48 -40.19
CA CYS A 68 20.27 -7.15 -41.38
C CYS A 68 19.98 -8.08 -42.56
N TYR A 69 19.97 -9.41 -42.36
CA TYR A 69 19.61 -10.35 -43.43
C TYR A 69 18.13 -10.20 -43.83
N SER A 70 17.24 -9.91 -42.87
CA SER A 70 15.82 -9.73 -43.17
C SER A 70 15.55 -8.46 -43.96
N ALA A 71 16.24 -7.35 -43.63
CA ALA A 71 16.03 -6.05 -44.27
C ALA A 71 16.73 -5.89 -45.61
N TYR A 72 17.80 -6.65 -45.86
CA TYR A 72 18.65 -6.55 -47.05
C TYR A 72 18.85 -7.90 -47.74
N PRO A 73 17.87 -8.41 -48.52
CA PRO A 73 18.06 -9.59 -49.35
C PRO A 73 19.19 -9.40 -50.38
N SER A 74 19.86 -10.48 -50.78
CA SER A 74 20.95 -10.40 -51.76
C SER A 74 20.39 -10.32 -53.18
N CYS A 75 21.18 -9.73 -54.07
CA CYS A 75 20.79 -9.43 -55.44
C CYS A 75 21.91 -9.77 -56.41
N SER A 76 21.54 -10.43 -57.52
CA SER A 76 22.44 -10.75 -58.63
C SER A 76 21.73 -10.49 -59.95
N ASN A 77 22.36 -9.75 -60.87
CA ASN A 77 21.78 -9.38 -62.17
C ASN A 77 20.41 -8.66 -62.08
N ASN A 78 20.21 -7.78 -61.08
CA ASN A 78 18.94 -7.10 -60.78
C ASN A 78 17.78 -8.05 -60.43
N ILE A 79 18.09 -9.29 -60.05
CA ILE A 79 17.13 -10.27 -59.56
C ILE A 79 17.52 -10.62 -58.13
N MET A 80 16.53 -10.79 -57.27
CA MET A 80 16.73 -11.27 -55.90
C MET A 80 17.31 -12.69 -55.94
N ASP A 81 18.46 -12.90 -55.30
CA ASP A 81 19.23 -14.15 -55.38
C ASP A 81 19.02 -15.01 -54.13
N SER A 82 19.16 -14.43 -52.94
CA SER A 82 19.00 -15.15 -51.67
C SER A 82 18.23 -14.33 -50.63
N LEU A 83 17.41 -15.03 -49.84
CA LEU A 83 16.60 -14.49 -48.75
C LEU A 83 17.16 -14.92 -47.40
N ALA A 84 16.78 -14.21 -46.32
CA ALA A 84 17.13 -14.60 -44.96
C ALA A 84 16.62 -15.99 -44.59
N CYS A 85 17.45 -16.77 -43.90
CA CYS A 85 17.06 -18.09 -43.40
C CYS A 85 16.01 -18.01 -42.28
N MET A 86 15.06 -18.94 -42.30
CA MET A 86 14.12 -19.13 -41.19
C MET A 86 14.86 -19.50 -39.89
N SER A 87 15.97 -20.23 -39.98
CA SER A 87 16.82 -20.61 -38.84
C SER A 87 17.40 -19.39 -38.11
N VAL A 88 17.75 -18.32 -38.83
CA VAL A 88 18.28 -17.09 -38.23
C VAL A 88 17.20 -16.40 -37.40
N CYS A 89 15.97 -16.31 -37.92
CA CYS A 89 14.83 -15.80 -37.15
C CYS A 89 14.52 -16.67 -35.93
N SER A 90 14.51 -18.00 -36.09
CA SER A 90 14.26 -18.93 -34.97
C SER A 90 15.34 -18.81 -33.89
N THR A 91 16.60 -18.62 -34.30
CA THR A 91 17.72 -18.43 -33.37
C THR A 91 17.53 -17.13 -32.61
N MET A 92 17.28 -16.02 -33.30
CA MET A 92 17.01 -14.72 -32.68
C MET A 92 15.85 -14.78 -31.70
N THR A 93 14.70 -15.32 -32.09
CA THR A 93 13.53 -15.43 -31.21
C THR A 93 13.81 -16.29 -29.98
N SER A 94 14.59 -17.37 -30.11
CA SER A 94 14.98 -18.21 -28.97
C SER A 94 15.99 -17.54 -28.04
N THR A 95 16.98 -16.83 -28.58
CA THR A 95 18.05 -16.18 -27.80
C THR A 95 17.58 -14.88 -27.16
N CYS A 96 16.76 -14.10 -27.86
CA CYS A 96 16.30 -12.78 -27.45
C CYS A 96 14.91 -12.77 -26.80
N GLY A 97 14.18 -13.88 -26.80
CA GLY A 97 12.85 -14.01 -26.20
C GLY A 97 12.71 -13.36 -24.82
N PRO A 98 13.59 -13.69 -23.85
CA PRO A 98 13.53 -13.09 -22.52
C PRO A 98 13.72 -11.57 -22.52
N LEU A 99 14.66 -11.05 -23.31
CA LEU A 99 14.95 -9.62 -23.38
C LEU A 99 13.80 -8.84 -24.04
N PHE A 100 13.21 -9.39 -25.10
CA PHE A 100 12.05 -8.79 -25.77
C PHE A 100 10.84 -8.77 -24.83
N SER A 101 10.61 -9.85 -24.08
CA SER A 101 9.56 -9.88 -23.06
C SER A 101 9.80 -8.86 -21.94
N GLN A 102 11.05 -8.65 -21.51
CA GLN A 102 11.39 -7.66 -20.48
C GLN A 102 11.17 -6.22 -20.94
N LEU A 103 11.41 -5.95 -22.23
CA LEU A 103 11.24 -4.62 -22.82
C LEU A 103 9.82 -4.37 -23.35
N GLY A 104 8.91 -5.34 -23.20
CA GLY A 104 7.55 -5.25 -23.74
C GLY A 104 7.51 -5.20 -25.27
N LEU A 105 8.53 -5.74 -25.95
CA LEU A 105 8.61 -5.79 -27.40
C LEU A 105 8.00 -7.09 -27.92
N ASN A 106 7.26 -7.00 -29.02
CA ASN A 106 6.72 -8.17 -29.70
C ASN A 106 7.84 -8.93 -30.43
N LEU A 107 7.90 -10.24 -30.20
CA LEU A 107 8.75 -11.14 -30.97
C LEU A 107 8.25 -11.21 -32.42
N PRO A 108 9.12 -11.10 -33.43
CA PRO A 108 8.71 -11.23 -34.83
C PRO A 108 8.32 -12.68 -35.13
N SER A 109 7.37 -12.84 -36.04
CA SER A 109 6.95 -14.17 -36.51
C SER A 109 7.92 -14.67 -37.56
N CYS A 110 8.58 -15.80 -37.32
CA CYS A 110 9.44 -16.43 -38.33
C CYS A 110 8.68 -17.04 -39.52
N PHE A 111 7.34 -16.99 -39.48
CA PHE A 111 6.46 -17.38 -40.57
C PHE A 111 5.95 -16.19 -41.39
N SER A 112 6.27 -14.95 -41.00
CA SER A 112 5.93 -13.77 -41.79
C SER A 112 6.94 -13.54 -42.92
N ASN A 113 6.67 -12.54 -43.74
CA ASN A 113 7.60 -12.08 -44.75
C ASN A 113 8.83 -11.41 -44.12
N VAL A 114 9.95 -11.43 -44.83
CA VAL A 114 11.17 -10.70 -44.46
C VAL A 114 10.92 -9.19 -44.50
N ILE A 115 11.72 -8.42 -43.77
CA ILE A 115 11.53 -6.97 -43.66
C ILE A 115 11.81 -6.31 -45.01
N GLY A 116 10.84 -5.56 -45.54
CA GLY A 116 11.03 -4.81 -46.79
C GLY A 116 10.86 -5.61 -48.08
N ALA A 117 10.56 -6.92 -48.02
CA ALA A 117 10.22 -7.71 -49.19
C ALA A 117 8.99 -8.62 -48.95
N PRO A 118 8.12 -8.83 -49.95
CA PRO A 118 6.89 -9.62 -49.81
C PRO A 118 7.13 -11.13 -49.90
N TYR A 119 8.27 -11.62 -49.42
CA TYR A 119 8.67 -13.02 -49.49
C TYR A 119 8.86 -13.60 -48.08
N PRO A 120 8.43 -14.85 -47.82
CA PRO A 120 8.69 -15.52 -46.56
C PRO A 120 10.18 -15.80 -46.37
N TYR A 121 10.58 -16.07 -45.12
CA TYR A 121 11.92 -16.59 -44.82
C TYR A 121 12.21 -17.88 -45.61
N SER A 122 13.41 -18.00 -46.16
CA SER A 122 13.82 -19.19 -46.91
C SER A 122 14.11 -20.38 -45.98
N GLN A 123 13.76 -21.58 -46.44
CA GLN A 123 14.06 -22.86 -45.79
C GLN A 123 15.24 -23.58 -46.46
N ASP A 124 15.84 -22.98 -47.49
CA ASP A 124 16.91 -23.60 -48.26
C ASP A 124 18.20 -23.69 -47.42
N ALA A 125 19.05 -24.67 -47.69
CA ALA A 125 20.33 -24.78 -46.99
C ALA A 125 21.32 -23.65 -47.33
N GLN A 126 21.08 -22.92 -48.43
CA GLN A 126 21.93 -21.85 -48.96
C GLN A 126 21.26 -20.47 -48.87
N CYS A 127 20.47 -20.22 -47.83
CA CYS A 127 19.89 -18.91 -47.55
C CYS A 127 20.88 -17.99 -46.81
N LEU A 128 20.58 -16.69 -46.75
CA LEU A 128 21.41 -15.71 -46.05
C LEU A 128 21.44 -15.98 -44.55
N GLY A 129 22.65 -16.15 -44.02
CA GLY A 129 22.89 -16.48 -42.62
C GLY A 129 22.82 -17.98 -42.28
N SER A 130 22.81 -18.88 -43.28
CA SER A 130 22.88 -20.33 -43.04
C SER A 130 24.12 -20.74 -42.26
N ASP A 131 25.24 -20.04 -42.49
CA ASP A 131 26.53 -20.29 -41.84
C ASP A 131 26.67 -19.57 -40.49
N TYR A 132 25.72 -18.68 -40.15
CA TYR A 132 25.76 -17.96 -38.88
C TYR A 132 25.49 -18.94 -37.74
N LYS A 133 26.49 -19.07 -36.86
CA LYS A 133 26.37 -19.77 -35.60
C LYS A 133 26.45 -18.70 -34.51
N PRO A 134 25.43 -18.58 -33.65
CA PRO A 134 25.47 -17.60 -32.58
C PRO A 134 26.70 -17.85 -31.71
N PRO A 135 27.38 -16.80 -31.23
CA PRO A 135 28.48 -16.97 -30.30
C PRO A 135 27.97 -17.74 -29.08
N VAL A 136 28.60 -18.88 -28.80
CA VAL A 136 28.30 -19.63 -27.58
C VAL A 136 28.82 -18.78 -26.44
N TYR A 137 27.91 -18.20 -25.65
CA TYR A 137 28.27 -17.56 -24.40
C TYR A 137 28.82 -18.64 -23.48
N VAL A 138 30.14 -18.74 -23.43
CA VAL A 138 30.82 -19.46 -22.37
C VAL A 138 30.77 -18.50 -21.19
N PRO A 139 29.93 -18.72 -20.16
CA PRO A 139 29.99 -17.90 -18.96
C PRO A 139 31.44 -17.88 -18.50
N PRO A 140 31.96 -16.76 -17.98
CA PRO A 140 33.31 -16.70 -17.45
C PRO A 140 33.41 -17.73 -16.32
N THR A 141 33.78 -18.95 -16.67
CA THR A 141 34.15 -19.99 -15.73
C THR A 141 35.35 -19.41 -15.03
N THR A 142 35.18 -19.10 -13.76
CA THR A 142 36.25 -18.81 -12.81
C THR A 142 37.26 -19.93 -12.99
N THR A 143 38.27 -19.67 -13.82
CA THR A 143 39.21 -20.69 -14.24
C THR A 143 40.18 -20.81 -13.09
N THR A 144 39.81 -21.62 -12.10
CA THR A 144 40.76 -22.12 -11.12
C THR A 144 41.66 -23.09 -11.86
N ALA A 145 42.70 -22.56 -12.52
CA ALA A 145 43.66 -23.34 -13.27
C ALA A 145 44.40 -24.29 -12.29
N ARG A 146 43.92 -25.54 -12.19
CA ARG A 146 44.74 -26.63 -11.65
C ARG A 146 45.52 -27.23 -12.82
N VAL A 147 46.80 -26.86 -12.87
CA VAL A 147 47.80 -27.54 -13.70
C VAL A 147 47.94 -28.97 -13.17
N SER A 148 47.53 -29.96 -13.97
CA SER A 148 47.80 -31.37 -13.69
C SER A 148 48.77 -31.91 -14.73
N THR A 149 49.95 -32.31 -14.25
CA THR A 149 51.19 -32.52 -15.01
C THR A 149 51.32 -33.91 -15.65
N THR A 150 50.25 -34.49 -16.19
CA THR A 150 50.34 -35.81 -16.83
C THR A 150 49.42 -35.90 -18.03
N GLY A 151 50.03 -35.90 -19.21
CA GLY A 151 49.36 -35.85 -20.50
C GLY A 151 48.56 -37.11 -20.81
N THR A 152 47.24 -36.98 -20.80
CA THR A 152 46.31 -37.55 -21.78
C THR A 152 44.91 -37.00 -21.48
N ILE A 153 44.37 -36.14 -22.36
CA ILE A 153 43.05 -35.52 -22.18
C ILE A 153 42.10 -36.14 -23.22
N PHE A 154 41.26 -37.07 -22.80
CA PHE A 154 40.03 -37.40 -23.51
C PHE A 154 38.90 -36.59 -22.86
N ALA A 155 38.52 -35.47 -23.49
CA ALA A 155 37.38 -34.68 -23.07
C ALA A 155 36.11 -35.25 -23.71
N THR A 156 35.48 -36.21 -23.02
CA THR A 156 34.09 -36.58 -23.32
C THR A 156 33.20 -35.46 -22.80
N ILE A 157 32.95 -34.46 -23.64
CA ILE A 157 32.05 -33.34 -23.33
C ILE A 157 30.63 -33.87 -23.45
N SER A 158 30.09 -34.49 -22.41
CA SER A 158 28.64 -34.47 -22.19
C SER A 158 28.36 -33.14 -21.51
N PRO A 159 27.78 -32.13 -22.21
CA PRO A 159 27.35 -30.91 -21.57
C PRO A 159 26.12 -31.27 -20.72
N THR A 160 26.35 -31.71 -19.49
CA THR A 160 25.32 -31.63 -18.46
C THR A 160 25.03 -30.13 -18.34
N PRO A 161 23.82 -29.65 -18.68
CA PRO A 161 23.52 -28.23 -18.63
C PRO A 161 23.76 -27.76 -17.20
N SER A 162 24.78 -26.93 -17.03
CA SER A 162 25.06 -26.31 -15.74
C SER A 162 23.77 -25.61 -15.29
N PRO A 163 23.32 -25.82 -14.04
CA PRO A 163 22.11 -25.18 -13.56
C PRO A 163 22.22 -23.68 -13.79
N SER A 164 21.20 -23.13 -14.45
CA SER A 164 21.04 -21.70 -14.70
C SER A 164 21.36 -20.91 -13.44
N THR A 165 22.48 -20.19 -13.47
CA THR A 165 22.95 -19.45 -12.29
C THR A 165 22.27 -18.10 -12.28
N CYS A 166 21.19 -17.99 -11.52
CA CYS A 166 20.50 -16.72 -11.33
C CYS A 166 21.39 -15.72 -10.57
N PRO A 167 21.28 -14.41 -10.85
CA PRO A 167 21.88 -13.37 -10.01
C PRO A 167 21.46 -13.54 -8.55
N SER A 168 22.30 -13.12 -7.59
CA SER A 168 22.09 -13.35 -6.14
C SER A 168 20.74 -12.87 -5.59
N VAL A 169 20.13 -11.87 -6.22
CA VAL A 169 18.83 -11.31 -5.85
C VAL A 169 17.67 -12.20 -6.30
N MET A 170 17.87 -13.01 -7.34
CA MET A 170 16.86 -13.87 -7.92
C MET A 170 17.04 -15.34 -7.53
N LEU A 171 15.96 -16.10 -7.60
CA LEU A 171 15.93 -17.54 -7.40
C LEU A 171 15.52 -18.22 -8.71
N PRO A 172 16.08 -19.40 -9.02
CA PRO A 172 15.64 -20.20 -10.15
C PRO A 172 14.21 -20.69 -9.92
N ILE A 173 13.40 -20.70 -10.97
CA ILE A 173 12.03 -21.22 -10.92
C ILE A 173 12.09 -22.76 -10.83
N PRO A 174 11.56 -23.38 -9.76
CA PRO A 174 11.64 -24.84 -9.60
C PRO A 174 10.95 -25.64 -10.71
N ALA A 175 9.96 -25.04 -11.36
CA ALA A 175 9.13 -25.65 -12.40
C ALA A 175 9.50 -25.22 -13.84
N TYR A 176 10.61 -24.50 -14.04
CA TYR A 176 11.03 -24.06 -15.37
C TYR A 176 11.55 -25.26 -16.18
N ASN A 177 10.85 -25.58 -17.27
CA ASN A 177 11.26 -26.62 -18.20
C ASN A 177 11.57 -26.01 -19.56
N ILE A 178 12.86 -25.95 -19.88
CA ILE A 178 13.41 -25.41 -21.13
C ILE A 178 12.81 -26.10 -22.36
N MET A 179 12.40 -27.38 -22.24
CA MET A 179 11.84 -28.13 -23.36
C MET A 179 10.39 -27.75 -23.72
N ASN A 180 9.72 -26.94 -22.89
CA ASN A 180 8.33 -26.48 -23.14
C ASN A 180 8.23 -24.95 -23.09
N LEU A 181 9.14 -24.25 -23.78
CA LEU A 181 9.16 -22.79 -23.90
C LEU A 181 7.85 -22.19 -24.46
N SER A 182 7.08 -22.98 -25.23
CA SER A 182 5.82 -22.56 -25.85
C SER A 182 4.64 -22.49 -24.89
N LYS A 183 4.74 -23.11 -23.71
CA LYS A 183 3.74 -22.92 -22.66
C LYS A 183 4.08 -21.62 -21.96
N ASN A 184 3.67 -20.50 -22.58
CA ASN A 184 3.75 -19.14 -22.03
C ASN A 184 3.73 -19.24 -20.51
N MET A 185 4.84 -18.95 -19.86
CA MET A 185 4.84 -18.75 -18.42
C MET A 185 3.97 -17.52 -18.18
N THR A 186 2.66 -17.74 -18.07
CA THR A 186 1.75 -16.77 -17.54
C THR A 186 2.30 -16.48 -16.16
N SER A 187 2.97 -15.34 -16.01
CA SER A 187 3.46 -14.82 -14.74
C SER A 187 2.35 -15.08 -13.72
N ALA A 188 2.59 -16.02 -12.81
CA ALA A 188 1.58 -16.33 -11.83
C ALA A 188 1.38 -15.06 -11.01
N HIS A 189 0.12 -14.65 -10.82
CA HIS A 189 -0.17 -13.40 -10.14
C HIS A 189 0.55 -13.34 -8.79
N GLY A 190 1.38 -12.30 -8.59
CA GLY A 190 2.28 -12.16 -7.44
C GLY A 190 3.73 -12.64 -7.65
N GLN A 191 4.12 -13.02 -8.86
CA GLN A 191 5.52 -13.32 -9.23
C GLN A 191 6.08 -12.24 -10.15
N LEU A 192 7.28 -11.73 -9.84
CA LEU A 192 8.07 -10.94 -10.78
C LEU A 192 9.27 -11.76 -11.24
N CYS A 193 9.25 -12.17 -12.50
CA CYS A 193 10.24 -13.07 -13.08
C CYS A 193 10.86 -12.48 -14.34
N ALA A 194 12.14 -12.78 -14.53
CA ALA A 194 12.96 -12.39 -15.66
C ALA A 194 13.58 -13.67 -16.25
N GLY A 195 12.92 -14.25 -17.25
CA GLY A 195 13.31 -15.53 -17.83
C GLY A 195 13.14 -16.68 -16.84
N GLU A 196 14.21 -17.42 -16.58
CA GLU A 196 14.23 -18.59 -15.67
C GLU A 196 14.41 -18.24 -14.18
N CYS A 197 14.53 -16.95 -13.88
CA CYS A 197 14.83 -16.43 -12.55
C CYS A 197 13.70 -15.51 -12.05
N CYS A 198 13.30 -15.62 -10.78
CA CYS A 198 12.32 -14.73 -10.15
C CYS A 198 12.88 -14.03 -8.92
N PHE A 199 12.31 -12.88 -8.57
CA PHE A 199 12.63 -12.21 -7.32
C PHE A 199 12.18 -13.03 -6.11
N LYS A 200 12.93 -12.91 -5.01
CA LYS A 200 12.58 -13.53 -3.72
C LYS A 200 11.32 -12.87 -3.15
N CYS A 201 10.42 -13.68 -2.62
CA CYS A 201 9.29 -13.18 -1.83
C CYS A 201 9.71 -12.91 -0.37
N PRO A 202 9.33 -11.77 0.24
CA PRO A 202 8.51 -10.69 -0.31
C PRO A 202 9.27 -9.76 -1.26
N PHE A 203 8.59 -9.32 -2.31
CA PHE A 203 9.18 -8.52 -3.39
C PHE A 203 9.81 -7.21 -2.88
N VAL A 204 9.15 -6.53 -1.94
CA VAL A 204 9.60 -5.26 -1.38
C VAL A 204 10.98 -5.36 -0.75
N HIS A 205 11.36 -6.50 -0.19
CA HIS A 205 12.69 -6.67 0.44
C HIS A 205 13.85 -6.57 -0.57
N ASN A 206 13.60 -6.76 -1.86
CA ASN A 206 14.66 -6.68 -2.88
C ASN A 206 15.05 -5.22 -3.22
N PHE A 207 14.26 -4.22 -2.81
CA PHE A 207 14.54 -2.80 -3.07
C PHE A 207 15.30 -2.10 -1.95
N TYR A 208 15.44 -2.75 -0.81
CA TYR A 208 16.10 -2.20 0.36
C TYR A 208 17.38 -2.98 0.65
N PRO A 209 18.38 -2.34 1.28
CA PRO A 209 19.62 -3.02 1.61
C PRO A 209 19.36 -4.24 2.52
N GLU A 210 20.21 -5.25 2.38
CA GLU A 210 20.14 -6.44 3.22
C GLU A 210 20.12 -6.03 4.70
N ASN A 211 19.18 -6.58 5.46
CA ASN A 211 18.89 -6.31 6.87
C ASN A 211 18.01 -5.10 7.22
N ALA A 212 17.61 -4.25 6.26
CA ALA A 212 16.68 -3.14 6.57
C ALA A 212 15.34 -3.62 7.16
N PHE A 213 14.78 -4.70 6.59
CA PHE A 213 13.55 -5.31 7.08
C PHE A 213 13.76 -6.31 8.23
N ALA A 214 14.99 -6.79 8.42
CA ALA A 214 15.32 -7.69 9.51
C ALA A 214 15.16 -6.99 10.88
N THR A 215 15.26 -5.66 10.92
CA THR A 215 15.04 -4.86 12.12
C THR A 215 13.63 -4.28 12.18
N SER A 216 13.11 -3.70 11.10
CA SER A 216 11.83 -2.98 11.13
C SER A 216 10.62 -3.89 11.37
N VAL A 217 10.54 -5.06 10.71
CA VAL A 217 9.39 -5.96 10.81
C VAL A 217 9.22 -6.51 12.24
N PRO A 218 10.28 -7.04 12.91
CA PRO A 218 10.17 -7.45 14.29
C PRO A 218 9.82 -6.30 15.25
N THR A 219 10.34 -5.09 15.02
CA THR A 219 10.03 -3.92 15.87
C THR A 219 8.55 -3.56 15.80
N VAL A 220 7.99 -3.40 14.60
CA VAL A 220 6.56 -3.06 14.42
C VAL A 220 5.67 -4.18 14.97
N SER A 221 6.05 -5.43 14.75
CA SER A 221 5.34 -6.59 15.31
C SER A 221 5.39 -6.62 16.84
N GLY A 222 6.54 -6.28 17.44
CA GLY A 222 6.70 -6.19 18.89
C GLY A 222 5.82 -5.11 19.52
N ILE A 223 5.72 -3.95 18.89
CA ILE A 223 4.81 -2.86 19.31
C ILE A 223 3.35 -3.33 19.22
N SER A 224 2.99 -4.07 18.16
CA SER A 224 1.65 -4.60 17.97
C SER A 224 1.26 -5.60 19.06
N ILE A 225 2.20 -6.46 19.48
CA ILE A 225 1.99 -7.44 20.57
C ILE A 225 1.79 -6.72 21.91
N ILE A 226 2.61 -5.72 22.22
CA ILE A 226 2.46 -4.92 23.44
C ILE A 226 1.08 -4.22 23.43
N SER A 227 0.72 -3.63 22.30
CA SER A 227 -0.56 -2.94 22.13
C SER A 227 -1.74 -3.90 22.29
N PHE A 228 -1.65 -5.12 21.77
CA PHE A 228 -2.63 -6.18 21.97
C PHE A 228 -2.83 -6.49 23.46
N PHE A 229 -1.76 -6.68 24.23
CA PHE A 229 -1.86 -6.95 25.67
C PHE A 229 -2.43 -5.77 26.46
N CYS A 230 -2.06 -4.53 26.09
CA CYS A 230 -2.63 -3.33 26.68
C CYS A 230 -4.14 -3.23 26.41
N CYS A 231 -4.58 -3.43 25.15
CA CYS A 231 -6.00 -3.43 24.79
C CYS A 231 -6.76 -4.55 25.51
N ALA A 232 -6.16 -5.74 25.63
CA ALA A 232 -6.75 -6.86 26.37
C ALA A 232 -6.94 -6.51 27.86
N PHE A 233 -5.91 -5.92 28.48
CA PHE A 233 -5.98 -5.46 29.86
C PHE A 233 -7.07 -4.39 30.05
N LEU A 234 -7.14 -3.39 29.18
CA LEU A 234 -8.19 -2.36 29.23
C LEU A 234 -9.58 -2.97 29.05
N MET A 235 -9.74 -3.87 28.08
CA MET A 235 -11.02 -4.55 27.84
C MET A 235 -11.46 -5.37 29.05
N THR A 236 -10.56 -6.16 29.65
CA THR A 236 -10.86 -6.91 30.89
C THR A 236 -11.18 -6.00 32.07
N SER A 237 -10.50 -4.85 32.20
CA SER A 237 -10.77 -3.88 33.25
C SER A 237 -12.18 -3.30 33.11
N LEU A 238 -12.59 -2.98 31.87
CA LEU A 238 -13.91 -2.46 31.55
C LEU A 238 -15.05 -3.48 31.71
N LEU A 239 -14.76 -4.79 31.74
CA LEU A 239 -15.78 -5.82 32.01
C LEU A 239 -16.24 -5.86 33.46
N PHE A 240 -15.41 -5.40 34.41
CA PHE A 240 -15.76 -5.38 35.84
C PHE A 240 -16.66 -4.19 36.20
N GLU A 241 -16.61 -3.12 35.43
CA GLU A 241 -17.56 -2.02 35.53
C GLU A 241 -18.75 -2.27 34.60
N SER A 242 -19.94 -1.82 34.96
CA SER A 242 -21.09 -1.81 34.04
C SER A 242 -21.12 -0.46 33.35
N PRO A 243 -20.47 -0.29 32.18
CA PRO A 243 -20.29 1.03 31.60
C PRO A 243 -21.65 1.62 31.20
N GLN A 244 -22.02 2.72 31.85
CA GLN A 244 -23.16 3.52 31.43
C GLN A 244 -22.85 4.23 30.11
N PHE A 245 -23.87 4.46 29.28
CA PHE A 245 -23.71 5.22 28.04
C PHE A 245 -23.20 6.65 28.35
N PRO A 246 -22.16 7.17 27.65
CA PRO A 246 -21.52 6.68 26.42
C PRO A 246 -20.34 5.71 26.61
N GLY A 247 -19.95 5.37 27.85
CA GLY A 247 -18.80 4.51 28.16
C GLY A 247 -18.84 3.13 27.50
N ASN A 248 -20.02 2.56 27.25
CA ASN A 248 -20.14 1.28 26.53
C ASN A 248 -19.60 1.34 25.10
N LEU A 249 -19.59 2.52 24.45
CA LEU A 249 -19.00 2.67 23.12
C LEU A 249 -17.47 2.50 23.16
N ILE A 250 -16.83 2.92 24.25
CA ILE A 250 -15.38 2.74 24.44
C ILE A 250 -15.04 1.26 24.47
N HIS A 251 -15.87 0.42 25.11
CA HIS A 251 -15.66 -1.03 25.12
C HIS A 251 -15.65 -1.62 23.70
N HIS A 252 -16.53 -1.15 22.80
CA HIS A 252 -16.50 -1.57 21.41
C HIS A 252 -15.26 -1.06 20.66
N ILE A 253 -14.81 0.19 20.90
CA ILE A 253 -13.57 0.71 20.33
C ILE A 253 -12.38 -0.18 20.74
N GLU A 254 -12.25 -0.48 22.03
CA GLU A 254 -11.20 -1.35 22.58
C GLU A 254 -11.25 -2.76 21.98
N PHE A 255 -12.45 -3.33 21.80
CA PHE A 255 -12.62 -4.63 21.14
C PHE A 255 -12.12 -4.59 19.68
N GLY A 256 -12.45 -3.53 18.93
CA GLY A 256 -11.96 -3.35 17.56
C GLY A 256 -10.43 -3.23 17.49
N MET A 257 -9.84 -2.45 18.39
CA MET A 257 -8.39 -2.29 18.52
C MET A 257 -7.69 -3.60 18.92
N LEU A 258 -8.30 -4.38 19.81
CA LEU A 258 -7.82 -5.71 20.20
C LEU A 258 -7.76 -6.64 18.99
N VAL A 259 -8.82 -6.71 18.18
CA VAL A 259 -8.88 -7.54 16.96
C VAL A 259 -7.85 -7.06 15.93
N PHE A 260 -7.73 -5.74 15.75
CA PHE A 260 -6.74 -5.13 14.85
C PHE A 260 -5.30 -5.53 15.23
N HIS A 261 -4.92 -5.34 16.49
CA HIS A 261 -3.56 -5.68 16.96
C HIS A 261 -3.32 -7.19 17.05
N LEU A 262 -4.34 -8.00 17.34
CA LEU A 262 -4.25 -9.45 17.24
C LEU A 262 -3.87 -9.85 15.81
N ASN A 263 -4.58 -9.31 14.82
CA ASN A 263 -4.32 -9.61 13.41
C ASN A 263 -2.92 -9.18 12.95
N GLN A 264 -2.42 -8.03 13.42
CA GLN A 264 -1.03 -7.62 13.17
C GLN A 264 -0.02 -8.54 13.86
N SER A 265 -0.29 -8.98 15.09
CA SER A 265 0.61 -9.83 15.87
C SER A 265 0.79 -11.23 15.27
N LEU A 266 -0.21 -11.74 14.54
CA LEU A 266 -0.13 -13.05 13.87
C LEU A 266 0.95 -13.12 12.78
N ILE A 267 1.40 -11.98 12.24
CA ILE A 267 2.48 -11.92 11.24
C ILE A 267 3.78 -12.48 11.81
N LEU A 268 4.08 -12.19 13.08
CA LEU A 268 5.30 -12.67 13.72
C LEU A 268 5.29 -14.18 13.92
N ALA A 269 4.12 -14.73 14.22
CA ALA A 269 3.97 -16.17 14.48
C ALA A 269 4.08 -17.00 13.19
N PHE A 270 3.52 -16.50 12.07
CA PHE A 270 3.42 -17.27 10.82
C PHE A 270 3.69 -16.43 9.56
N PRO A 271 4.87 -15.79 9.41
CA PRO A 271 5.14 -14.88 8.30
C PRO A 271 5.04 -15.57 6.94
N SER A 272 5.47 -16.83 6.86
CA SER A 272 5.44 -17.63 5.64
C SER A 272 4.05 -18.07 5.20
N GLN A 273 3.00 -17.93 6.02
CA GLN A 273 1.63 -18.27 5.61
C GLN A 273 0.87 -17.05 5.07
N PHE A 274 1.19 -15.87 5.60
CA PHE A 274 0.50 -14.63 5.29
C PHE A 274 1.18 -13.85 4.15
N ILE A 275 2.51 -13.85 4.06
CA ILE A 275 3.23 -12.96 3.14
C ILE A 275 3.51 -13.65 1.79
N CYS A 276 3.90 -14.92 1.83
CA CYS A 276 4.37 -15.65 0.67
C CYS A 276 3.67 -17.00 0.56
N LYS A 277 3.29 -17.44 -0.63
CA LYS A 277 2.81 -18.81 -0.84
C LYS A 277 3.98 -19.80 -0.94
N ASP A 278 5.03 -19.37 -1.61
CA ASP A 278 6.29 -20.09 -1.77
C ASP A 278 7.46 -19.07 -1.79
N ARG A 279 8.68 -19.51 -2.11
CA ARG A 279 9.87 -18.63 -2.06
C ARG A 279 9.88 -17.49 -3.08
N ILE A 280 9.04 -17.55 -4.11
CA ILE A 280 9.01 -16.60 -5.24
C ILE A 280 7.62 -15.96 -5.47
N THR A 281 6.56 -16.56 -4.95
CA THR A 281 5.18 -16.15 -5.16
C THR A 281 4.64 -15.43 -3.93
N ALA A 282 4.28 -14.15 -4.09
CA ALA A 282 3.58 -13.40 -3.07
C ALA A 282 2.19 -14.01 -2.78
N ALA A 283 1.77 -13.97 -1.52
CA ALA A 283 0.44 -14.39 -1.14
C ALA A 283 -0.59 -13.37 -1.67
N THR A 284 -1.63 -13.89 -2.31
CA THR A 284 -2.77 -13.14 -2.84
C THR A 284 -4.05 -13.85 -2.42
N GLN A 285 -5.18 -13.15 -2.45
CA GLN A 285 -6.48 -13.75 -2.18
C GLN A 285 -6.75 -15.00 -3.02
N GLY A 286 -6.33 -15.00 -4.29
CA GLY A 286 -6.55 -16.12 -5.21
C GLY A 286 -5.69 -17.35 -4.89
N ASN A 287 -4.58 -17.19 -4.16
CA ASN A 287 -3.60 -18.26 -3.96
C ASN A 287 -3.40 -18.67 -2.49
N SER A 288 -3.85 -17.87 -1.51
CA SER A 288 -3.73 -18.10 -0.07
C SER A 288 -4.97 -17.61 0.69
N PHE A 289 -5.69 -18.54 1.34
CA PHE A 289 -6.82 -18.21 2.21
C PHE A 289 -6.39 -17.43 3.46
N ALA A 290 -5.20 -17.69 3.98
CA ALA A 290 -4.65 -16.98 5.13
C ALA A 290 -4.48 -15.48 4.82
N CYS A 291 -4.03 -15.16 3.61
CA CYS A 291 -3.92 -13.79 3.13
C CYS A 291 -5.28 -13.09 3.06
N LEU A 292 -6.28 -13.75 2.48
CA LEU A 292 -7.65 -13.23 2.43
C LEU A 292 -8.21 -12.97 3.83
N LEU A 293 -8.12 -13.96 4.73
CA LEU A 293 -8.64 -13.83 6.08
C LEU A 293 -7.97 -12.69 6.84
N GLN A 294 -6.64 -12.59 6.76
CA GLN A 294 -5.88 -11.52 7.40
C GLN A 294 -6.28 -10.14 6.85
N GLY A 295 -6.39 -10.00 5.53
CA GLY A 295 -6.78 -8.74 4.89
C GLY A 295 -8.21 -8.32 5.25
N VAL A 296 -9.16 -9.26 5.26
CA VAL A 296 -10.56 -8.97 5.63
C VAL A 296 -10.66 -8.57 7.10
N VAL A 297 -10.02 -9.30 8.01
CA VAL A 297 -10.04 -8.97 9.45
C VAL A 297 -9.35 -7.62 9.69
N PHE A 298 -8.23 -7.35 9.01
CA PHE A 298 -7.53 -6.07 9.10
C PHE A 298 -8.44 -4.90 8.71
N ILE A 299 -8.99 -4.92 7.49
CA ILE A 299 -9.82 -3.82 6.98
C ILE A 299 -11.13 -3.68 7.78
N ALA A 300 -11.80 -4.80 8.10
CA ALA A 300 -13.01 -4.76 8.90
C ALA A 300 -12.76 -4.14 10.28
N SER A 301 -11.64 -4.48 10.94
CA SER A 301 -11.30 -3.90 12.25
C SER A 301 -11.02 -2.39 12.17
N ILE A 302 -10.36 -1.90 11.11
CA ILE A 302 -10.14 -0.46 10.89
C ILE A 302 -11.49 0.26 10.78
N PHE A 303 -12.39 -0.18 9.89
CA PHE A 303 -13.69 0.46 9.72
C PHE A 303 -14.56 0.35 10.98
N TYR A 304 -14.45 -0.78 11.71
CA TYR A 304 -15.18 -0.99 12.95
C TYR A 304 -14.78 0.03 14.02
N VAL A 305 -13.46 0.21 14.24
CA VAL A 305 -12.93 1.22 15.17
C VAL A 305 -13.34 2.62 14.74
N ASN A 306 -13.22 2.96 13.45
CA ASN A 306 -13.57 4.29 12.94
C ASN A 306 -15.07 4.59 13.11
N CYS A 307 -15.95 3.65 12.79
CA CYS A 307 -17.40 3.79 12.99
C CYS A 307 -17.77 4.01 14.47
N TYR A 308 -17.18 3.25 15.39
CA TYR A 308 -17.47 3.42 16.82
C TYR A 308 -16.88 4.71 17.39
N THR A 309 -15.69 5.11 16.94
CA THR A 309 -15.11 6.41 17.27
C THR A 309 -16.02 7.52 16.78
N ALA A 310 -16.52 7.45 15.54
CA ALA A 310 -17.48 8.40 15.01
C ALA A 310 -18.75 8.49 15.87
N ALA A 311 -19.34 7.34 16.21
CA ALA A 311 -20.52 7.28 17.06
C ALA A 311 -20.26 7.83 18.47
N TYR A 312 -19.06 7.60 19.02
CA TYR A 312 -18.64 8.16 20.30
C TYR A 312 -18.57 9.69 20.25
N CYS A 313 -17.94 10.28 19.22
CA CYS A 313 -17.86 11.73 19.04
C CYS A 313 -19.26 12.36 18.92
N VAL A 314 -20.15 11.76 18.13
CA VAL A 314 -21.54 12.21 17.98
C VAL A 314 -22.29 12.11 19.32
N SER A 315 -22.13 11.01 20.05
CA SER A 315 -22.74 10.83 21.37
C SER A 315 -22.30 11.89 22.37
N LEU A 316 -21.00 12.18 22.37
CA LEU A 316 -20.39 13.16 23.25
C LEU A 316 -20.89 14.57 22.93
N HIS A 317 -20.99 14.93 21.65
CA HIS A 317 -21.58 16.20 21.20
C HIS A 317 -23.05 16.33 21.63
N LEU A 318 -23.88 15.31 21.33
CA LEU A 318 -25.30 15.32 21.67
C LEU A 318 -25.52 15.44 23.18
N LEU A 319 -24.71 14.76 23.98
CA LEU A 319 -24.80 14.79 25.44
C LEU A 319 -24.38 16.16 25.99
N LEU A 320 -23.29 16.73 25.51
CA LEU A 320 -22.67 17.91 26.15
C LEU A 320 -23.24 19.23 25.62
N VAL A 321 -23.53 19.31 24.31
CA VAL A 321 -24.05 20.53 23.69
C VAL A 321 -25.57 20.55 23.69
N TRP A 322 -26.23 19.42 23.42
CA TRP A 322 -27.70 19.36 23.30
C TRP A 322 -28.39 18.67 24.48
N ASN A 323 -27.65 18.13 25.45
CA ASN A 323 -28.20 17.40 26.59
C ASN A 323 -29.17 16.28 26.18
N ASN A 324 -28.84 15.58 25.08
CA ASN A 324 -29.70 14.58 24.47
C ASN A 324 -29.04 13.19 24.50
N THR A 325 -29.71 12.22 25.11
CA THR A 325 -29.26 10.82 25.22
C THR A 325 -29.90 9.90 24.18
N SER A 326 -30.52 10.45 23.13
CA SER A 326 -31.30 9.70 22.15
C SER A 326 -30.52 8.56 21.48
N LEU A 327 -29.21 8.68 21.30
CA LEU A 327 -28.43 7.62 20.66
C LEU A 327 -28.38 6.32 21.50
N SER A 328 -28.53 6.42 22.82
CA SER A 328 -28.55 5.25 23.71
C SER A 328 -29.73 4.31 23.41
N LYS A 329 -30.86 4.86 22.95
CA LYS A 329 -32.06 4.10 22.57
C LYS A 329 -31.83 3.23 21.32
N TYR A 330 -30.92 3.63 20.44
CA TYR A 330 -30.66 2.96 19.16
C TYR A 330 -29.41 2.08 19.16
N ARG A 331 -28.92 1.66 20.34
CA ARG A 331 -27.65 0.91 20.47
C ARG A 331 -27.56 -0.34 19.59
N SER A 332 -28.64 -1.12 19.49
CA SER A 332 -28.64 -2.36 18.71
C SER A 332 -28.61 -2.09 17.21
N HIS A 333 -29.30 -1.04 16.76
CA HIS A 333 -29.25 -0.59 15.37
C HIS A 333 -27.88 -0.03 15.01
N LEU A 334 -27.25 0.73 15.92
CA LEU A 334 -25.89 1.20 15.76
C LEU A 334 -24.92 0.01 15.62
N PHE A 335 -25.01 -0.98 16.51
CA PHE A 335 -24.16 -2.18 16.44
C PHE A 335 -24.31 -2.89 15.08
N ALA A 336 -25.56 -3.16 14.66
CA ALA A 336 -25.82 -3.81 13.38
C ALA A 336 -25.28 -2.98 12.21
N PHE A 337 -25.49 -1.66 12.22
CA PHE A 337 -24.98 -0.75 11.20
C PHE A 337 -23.44 -0.79 11.11
N VAL A 338 -22.74 -0.68 12.24
CA VAL A 338 -21.28 -0.71 12.27
C VAL A 338 -20.74 -2.03 11.72
N VAL A 339 -21.29 -3.16 12.17
CA VAL A 339 -20.87 -4.48 11.69
C VAL A 339 -21.09 -4.64 10.19
N VAL A 340 -22.26 -4.21 9.68
CA VAL A 340 -22.58 -4.28 8.25
C VAL A 340 -21.66 -3.39 7.42
N VAL A 341 -21.36 -2.17 7.86
CA VAL A 341 -20.44 -1.27 7.15
C VAL A 341 -19.03 -1.85 7.13
N SER A 342 -18.51 -2.29 8.28
CA SER A 342 -17.16 -2.83 8.40
C SER A 342 -16.94 -4.10 7.57
N LEU A 343 -17.87 -5.06 7.68
CA LEU A 343 -17.79 -6.30 6.90
C LEU A 343 -18.17 -6.07 5.43
N GLY A 344 -19.06 -5.11 5.15
CA GLY A 344 -19.46 -4.74 3.79
C GLY A 344 -18.30 -4.17 2.99
N VAL A 345 -17.52 -3.25 3.56
CA VAL A 345 -16.33 -2.68 2.88
C VAL A 345 -15.26 -3.76 2.67
N ALA A 346 -14.90 -4.51 3.72
CA ALA A 346 -13.92 -5.58 3.61
C ALA A 346 -14.36 -6.68 2.62
N GLY A 347 -15.63 -7.06 2.65
CA GLY A 347 -16.23 -8.02 1.73
C GLY A 347 -16.29 -7.52 0.29
N SER A 348 -16.50 -6.22 0.07
CA SER A 348 -16.49 -5.61 -1.27
C SER A 348 -15.09 -5.69 -1.88
N ILE A 349 -14.05 -5.35 -1.11
CA ILE A 349 -12.65 -5.48 -1.54
C ILE A 349 -12.32 -6.94 -1.86
N ALA A 350 -12.76 -7.88 -1.02
CA ALA A 350 -12.62 -9.30 -1.29
C ALA A 350 -13.33 -9.72 -2.58
N GLY A 351 -14.54 -9.22 -2.83
CA GLY A 351 -15.30 -9.51 -4.05
C GLY A 351 -14.57 -9.06 -5.33
N MET A 352 -13.69 -8.07 -5.22
CA MET A 352 -12.89 -7.53 -6.32
C MET A 352 -11.49 -8.15 -6.44
N HIS A 353 -11.18 -9.21 -5.67
CA HIS A 353 -9.84 -9.79 -5.58
C HIS A 353 -8.75 -8.80 -5.12
N GLY A 354 -9.12 -7.78 -4.36
CA GLY A 354 -8.25 -6.66 -4.00
C GLY A 354 -7.25 -6.94 -2.88
N TYR A 355 -7.09 -8.18 -2.40
CA TYR A 355 -6.13 -8.48 -1.33
C TYR A 355 -4.85 -9.17 -1.83
N ALA A 356 -3.71 -8.56 -1.52
CA ALA A 356 -2.39 -9.11 -1.77
C ALA A 356 -1.40 -8.72 -0.67
N SER A 357 -0.31 -9.48 -0.56
CA SER A 357 0.77 -9.13 0.34
C SER A 357 1.52 -7.89 -0.15
N ASN A 358 1.68 -6.90 0.74
CA ASN A 358 2.58 -5.76 0.52
C ASN A 358 4.02 -6.03 1.03
N GLY A 359 4.33 -7.29 1.36
CA GLY A 359 5.61 -7.70 1.92
C GLY A 359 5.70 -7.71 3.44
N ILE A 360 4.74 -7.09 4.13
CA ILE A 360 4.66 -7.11 5.61
C ILE A 360 3.39 -7.85 6.04
N MET A 361 2.26 -7.56 5.40
CA MET A 361 0.97 -8.18 5.69
C MET A 361 0.12 -8.28 4.43
N CYS A 362 -0.94 -9.08 4.47
CA CYS A 362 -1.96 -9.01 3.43
C CYS A 362 -2.88 -7.82 3.64
N THR A 363 -2.87 -6.92 2.66
CA THR A 363 -3.66 -5.70 2.64
C THR A 363 -4.21 -5.47 1.24
N ILE A 364 -4.80 -4.31 1.01
CA ILE A 364 -5.36 -3.92 -0.27
C ILE A 364 -4.21 -3.76 -1.28
N THR A 365 -4.39 -4.33 -2.47
CA THR A 365 -3.50 -4.16 -3.62
C THR A 365 -3.33 -2.68 -3.94
N ALA A 366 -2.11 -2.25 -4.25
CA ALA A 366 -1.78 -0.86 -4.58
C ALA A 366 -2.31 -0.39 -5.96
N GLU A 367 -3.21 -1.14 -6.59
CA GLU A 367 -3.91 -0.66 -7.78
C GLU A 367 -4.71 0.58 -7.40
N GLU A 368 -4.42 1.71 -8.06
CA GLU A 368 -4.88 3.05 -7.66
C GLU A 368 -6.39 3.10 -7.41
N VAL A 369 -7.17 2.41 -8.25
CA VAL A 369 -8.64 2.36 -8.15
C VAL A 369 -9.09 1.68 -6.86
N MET A 370 -8.45 0.58 -6.45
CA MET A 370 -8.85 -0.17 -5.25
C MET A 370 -8.44 0.55 -3.97
N ALA A 371 -7.21 1.09 -3.94
CA ALA A 371 -6.68 1.75 -2.76
C ALA A 371 -7.42 3.06 -2.49
N ASN A 372 -7.56 3.92 -3.51
CA ASN A 372 -8.13 5.26 -3.30
C ASN A 372 -9.64 5.22 -3.11
N ASP A 373 -10.38 4.56 -4.00
CA ASP A 373 -11.84 4.68 -4.04
C ASP A 373 -12.56 3.82 -3.01
N LEU A 374 -12.05 2.61 -2.71
CA LEU A 374 -12.71 1.71 -1.77
C LEU A 374 -12.21 1.81 -0.33
N PHE A 375 -10.98 2.28 -0.11
CA PHE A 375 -10.41 2.33 1.23
C PHE A 375 -10.27 3.75 1.76
N PHE A 376 -9.49 4.59 1.09
CA PHE A 376 -9.18 5.93 1.61
C PHE A 376 -10.40 6.86 1.61
N TRP A 377 -11.14 6.94 0.50
CA TRP A 377 -12.32 7.82 0.43
C TRP A 377 -13.41 7.50 1.46
N PRO A 378 -13.83 6.22 1.64
CA PRO A 378 -14.78 5.86 2.69
C PRO A 378 -14.23 6.12 4.09
N LEU A 379 -12.94 5.88 4.33
CA LEU A 379 -12.30 6.15 5.62
C LEU A 379 -12.33 7.64 5.96
N VAL A 380 -11.97 8.51 5.01
CA VAL A 380 -12.02 9.98 5.18
C VAL A 380 -13.45 10.46 5.35
N THR A 381 -14.40 9.94 4.56
CA THR A 381 -15.81 10.33 4.63
C THR A 381 -16.44 9.94 5.97
N LEU A 382 -16.05 8.77 6.52
CA LEU A 382 -16.55 8.28 7.80
C LEU A 382 -15.93 9.01 8.98
N SER A 383 -14.62 9.28 8.94
CA SER A 383 -13.87 9.83 10.06
C SER A 383 -13.87 11.37 10.10
N GLY A 384 -13.87 12.03 8.94
CA GLY A 384 -13.76 13.49 8.81
C GLY A 384 -14.87 14.27 9.54
N PRO A 385 -16.16 14.02 9.29
CA PRO A 385 -17.24 14.77 9.95
C PRO A 385 -17.24 14.62 11.48
N PRO A 386 -17.06 13.43 12.08
CA PRO A 386 -16.88 13.28 13.53
C PRO A 386 -15.70 14.07 14.10
N TYR A 387 -14.58 14.16 13.39
CA TYR A 387 -13.45 14.98 13.82
C TYR A 387 -13.82 16.47 13.87
N LEU A 388 -14.47 16.97 12.82
CA LEU A 388 -14.96 18.36 12.81
C LEU A 388 -15.98 18.61 13.93
N LEU A 389 -16.86 17.64 14.20
CA LEU A 389 -17.83 17.70 15.29
C LEU A 389 -17.15 17.73 16.66
N ASN A 390 -16.06 16.99 16.85
CA ASN A 390 -15.26 17.05 18.08
C ASN A 390 -14.64 18.43 18.27
N PHE A 391 -14.03 19.02 17.24
CA PHE A 391 -13.51 20.38 17.31
C PHE A 391 -14.60 21.38 17.69
N TRP A 392 -15.78 21.25 17.07
CA TRP A 392 -16.93 22.07 17.42
C TRP A 392 -17.37 21.88 18.88
N THR A 393 -17.38 20.64 19.37
CA THR A 393 -17.75 20.33 20.74
C THR A 393 -16.78 20.95 21.75
N ILE A 394 -15.47 20.86 21.48
CA ILE A 394 -14.44 21.49 22.31
C ILE A 394 -14.60 23.01 22.28
N TYR A 395 -14.87 23.60 21.12
CA TYR A 395 -15.12 25.03 20.98
C TYR A 395 -16.30 25.50 21.85
N GLU A 396 -17.43 24.80 21.81
CA GLU A 396 -18.60 25.14 22.64
C GLU A 396 -18.33 24.97 24.14
N MET A 397 -17.58 23.93 24.54
CA MET A 397 -17.14 23.79 25.92
C MET A 397 -16.29 24.97 26.38
N LEU A 398 -15.29 25.36 25.57
CA LEU A 398 -14.43 26.50 25.87
C LEU A 398 -15.24 27.79 25.96
N ARG A 399 -16.19 28.00 25.04
CA ARG A 399 -17.08 29.16 25.04
C ARG A 399 -17.92 29.24 26.32
N ILE A 400 -18.53 28.14 26.75
CA ILE A 400 -19.33 28.09 27.97
C ILE A 400 -18.46 28.38 29.20
N GLN A 401 -17.25 27.79 29.26
CA GLN A 401 -16.32 28.02 30.36
C GLN A 401 -15.86 29.49 30.42
N LEU A 402 -15.52 30.09 29.28
CA LEU A 402 -15.09 31.50 29.21
C LEU A 402 -16.22 32.50 29.45
N ALA A 403 -17.47 32.13 29.21
CA ALA A 403 -18.64 32.96 29.53
C ALA A 403 -19.03 32.90 31.03
N SER A 404 -18.62 31.86 31.76
CA SER A 404 -18.94 31.67 33.18
C SER A 404 -18.29 32.67 34.17
N PRO A 405 -17.04 33.17 34.02
CA PRO A 405 -16.43 34.09 34.98
C PRO A 405 -17.13 35.45 35.09
N LEU A 406 -17.89 35.88 34.08
CA LEU A 406 -18.67 37.13 34.14
C LEU A 406 -19.93 37.01 35.02
N ARG A 407 -20.40 35.79 35.31
CA ARG A 407 -21.59 35.55 36.16
C ARG A 407 -21.25 35.46 37.65
N ALA A 408 -19.99 35.18 38.00
CA ALA A 408 -19.50 35.17 39.38
C ALA A 408 -19.35 36.57 40.00
N ASN A 409 -19.43 37.63 39.17
CA ASN A 409 -19.39 39.03 39.62
C ASN A 409 -20.77 39.64 39.85
N ALA A 410 -21.86 38.86 39.72
CA ALA A 410 -23.15 39.27 40.26
C ALA A 410 -23.11 39.07 41.79
N PRO A 411 -23.29 40.11 42.61
CA PRO A 411 -23.28 39.98 44.07
C PRO A 411 -24.54 39.22 44.50
N SER A 412 -24.46 37.89 44.56
CA SER A 412 -25.47 37.06 45.20
C SER A 412 -24.78 36.08 46.13
N SER A 413 -25.12 36.26 47.40
CA SER A 413 -24.84 35.48 48.60
C SER A 413 -24.24 34.07 48.41
N PRO A 414 -23.23 33.68 49.21
CA PRO A 414 -22.51 32.40 49.12
C PRO A 414 -23.37 31.12 49.25
N SER A 415 -24.65 31.23 49.60
CA SER A 415 -25.59 30.10 49.64
C SER A 415 -26.05 29.59 48.26
N VAL A 416 -25.85 30.36 47.18
CA VAL A 416 -26.35 29.99 45.84
C VAL A 416 -25.33 29.17 45.03
N LEU A 417 -24.03 29.32 45.30
CA LEU A 417 -22.97 28.59 44.58
C LEU A 417 -22.91 27.11 44.97
N GLU A 418 -23.18 26.80 46.24
CA GLU A 418 -23.33 25.41 46.74
C GLU A 418 -24.59 24.74 46.19
N ALA A 419 -25.68 25.51 46.01
CA ALA A 419 -26.90 25.03 45.37
C ALA A 419 -26.73 24.81 43.86
N ALA A 420 -25.92 25.62 43.17
CA ALA A 420 -25.65 25.48 41.73
C ALA A 420 -24.70 24.32 41.40
N ALA A 421 -23.62 24.16 42.17
CA ALA A 421 -22.71 23.01 42.04
C ALA A 421 -23.41 21.69 42.43
N GLY A 422 -24.27 21.73 43.45
CA GLY A 422 -25.16 20.62 43.80
C GLY A 422 -26.25 20.33 42.76
N SER A 423 -26.74 21.34 42.04
CA SER A 423 -27.77 21.19 41.00
C SER A 423 -27.24 20.57 39.71
N ILE A 424 -26.00 20.83 39.29
CA ILE A 424 -25.38 20.14 38.16
C ILE A 424 -25.11 18.66 38.53
N ARG A 425 -24.64 18.40 39.76
CA ARG A 425 -24.42 17.02 40.24
C ARG A 425 -25.73 16.25 40.47
N ARG A 426 -26.80 16.90 40.94
CA ARG A 426 -28.15 16.31 41.10
C ARG A 426 -28.98 16.27 39.83
N SER A 427 -28.76 17.12 38.83
CA SER A 427 -29.49 17.03 37.55
C SER A 427 -28.95 15.90 36.68
N VAL A 428 -27.66 15.57 36.82
CA VAL A 428 -27.04 14.41 36.16
C VAL A 428 -27.36 13.10 36.91
N LEU A 429 -27.25 13.04 38.25
CA LEU A 429 -27.63 11.82 38.99
C LEU A 429 -29.14 11.63 39.20
N GLY A 430 -29.90 12.72 39.35
CA GLY A 430 -31.32 12.68 39.72
C GLY A 430 -32.28 12.46 38.55
N ARG A 431 -31.88 12.71 37.30
CA ARG A 431 -32.73 12.40 36.12
C ARG A 431 -32.60 10.98 35.61
N GLN A 432 -31.59 10.24 36.02
CA GLN A 432 -31.37 8.86 35.57
C GLN A 432 -32.16 7.81 36.37
N MET A 433 -32.73 8.19 37.52
CA MET A 433 -33.69 7.36 38.27
C MET A 433 -35.16 7.62 37.89
N GLY A 434 -35.43 8.53 36.95
CA GLY A 434 -36.80 8.99 36.65
C GLY A 434 -37.44 8.41 35.37
N SER A 435 -36.79 7.51 34.64
CA SER A 435 -37.31 7.03 33.35
C SER A 435 -37.79 5.57 33.33
N ASP A 436 -37.62 4.82 34.42
CA ASP A 436 -38.08 3.42 34.55
C ASP A 436 -38.95 3.20 35.81
N ALA A 437 -39.83 4.16 36.14
CA ALA A 437 -40.80 4.01 37.23
C ALA A 437 -42.22 4.32 36.74
N GLU A 438 -42.72 3.48 35.84
CA GLU A 438 -44.16 3.24 35.72
C GLU A 438 -44.51 2.11 36.70
N LEU A 439 -44.61 2.43 38.00
CA LEU A 439 -45.49 1.69 38.91
C LEU A 439 -45.86 2.55 40.13
N ASP A 440 -47.17 2.70 40.25
CA ASP A 440 -48.00 3.36 41.26
C ASP A 440 -47.60 3.32 42.75
N LYS A 441 -48.10 4.37 43.43
CA LYS A 441 -48.58 4.45 44.83
C LYS A 441 -47.57 4.26 45.96
N TYR A 442 -47.16 5.38 46.56
CA TYR A 442 -47.58 5.66 47.94
C TYR A 442 -47.53 7.16 48.28
N SER A 443 -48.60 7.58 48.95
CA SER A 443 -48.94 8.92 49.41
C SER A 443 -48.44 9.14 50.84
N SER A 444 -47.85 10.31 51.13
CA SER A 444 -47.98 11.15 52.35
C SER A 444 -46.73 12.03 52.51
N ARG A 445 -46.86 13.38 52.51
CA ARG A 445 -47.02 14.26 53.71
C ARG A 445 -45.92 14.00 54.75
N ASP A 446 -45.04 14.95 55.08
CA ASP A 446 -45.38 16.19 55.79
C ASP A 446 -44.41 17.37 55.57
N THR A 447 -45.00 18.55 55.77
CA THR A 447 -44.43 19.89 55.80
C THR A 447 -43.85 20.19 57.19
N ILE A 448 -42.59 20.65 57.28
CA ILE A 448 -42.08 21.32 58.50
C ILE A 448 -41.36 22.61 58.10
N SER A 449 -41.94 23.72 58.56
CA SER A 449 -41.41 25.07 58.60
C SER A 449 -40.52 25.27 59.83
N THR A 450 -39.36 25.92 59.68
CA THR A 450 -38.58 26.43 60.82
C THR A 450 -38.06 27.84 60.55
N GLN A 451 -38.15 28.64 61.61
CA GLN A 451 -38.07 30.10 61.68
C GLN A 451 -36.65 30.70 61.62
N LEU A 452 -36.65 32.02 61.38
CA LEU A 452 -35.61 33.01 61.61
C LEU A 452 -34.92 32.91 62.98
N ASP A 453 -33.65 33.35 63.02
CA ASP A 453 -33.20 34.28 64.06
C ASP A 453 -32.07 35.19 63.55
N ALA A 454 -32.11 36.44 64.02
CA ALA A 454 -31.20 37.53 63.65
C ALA A 454 -30.40 37.99 64.88
N SER A 455 -29.12 38.34 64.70
CA SER A 455 -28.49 39.57 65.22
C SER A 455 -26.95 39.49 65.21
N SER A 456 -26.31 40.53 64.65
CA SER A 456 -25.19 41.27 65.27
C SER A 456 -24.63 42.30 64.28
N PRO A 457 -24.36 43.56 64.68
CA PRO A 457 -23.74 44.55 63.82
C PRO A 457 -22.24 44.66 64.09
N VAL A 458 -21.40 44.47 63.07
CA VAL A 458 -19.98 44.83 63.12
C VAL A 458 -19.70 45.90 62.07
N LYS A 459 -19.20 47.03 62.56
CA LYS A 459 -18.89 48.25 61.84
C LYS A 459 -17.41 48.26 61.48
N GLU A 460 -17.06 48.03 60.23
CA GLU A 460 -15.70 48.28 59.72
C GLU A 460 -15.71 49.07 58.39
N ARG A 461 -14.69 49.94 58.28
CA ARG A 461 -14.50 50.94 57.23
C ARG A 461 -14.18 50.30 55.87
N PRO A 462 -14.54 50.96 54.75
CA PRO A 462 -14.26 50.45 53.42
C PRO A 462 -12.77 50.61 53.10
N LYS A 463 -12.01 49.51 53.17
CA LYS A 463 -10.82 49.37 52.31
C LYS A 463 -11.33 49.03 50.92
N SER A 464 -10.71 49.64 49.90
CA SER A 464 -11.02 49.50 48.47
C SER A 464 -11.39 48.05 48.11
N TYR A 465 -12.70 47.77 48.10
CA TYR A 465 -13.27 46.47 47.77
C TYR A 465 -12.91 46.04 46.33
N LEU A 466 -12.52 47.00 45.50
CA LEU A 466 -12.17 46.79 44.11
C LEU A 466 -10.85 46.03 43.94
N GLY A 467 -9.85 46.30 44.78
CA GLY A 467 -8.54 45.63 44.69
C GLY A 467 -8.61 44.16 45.10
N VAL A 468 -9.29 43.88 46.22
CA VAL A 468 -9.46 42.51 46.74
C VAL A 468 -10.39 41.68 45.85
N ALA A 469 -11.38 42.31 45.21
CA ALA A 469 -12.24 41.64 44.24
C ALA A 469 -11.49 41.30 42.94
N MET A 470 -10.63 42.20 42.44
CA MET A 470 -9.80 41.92 41.26
C MET A 470 -8.77 40.82 41.51
N GLU A 471 -8.16 40.78 42.70
CA GLU A 471 -7.15 39.76 43.04
C GLU A 471 -7.78 38.37 43.19
N ARG A 472 -8.96 38.26 43.83
CA ARG A 472 -9.72 36.99 43.88
C ARG A 472 -10.28 36.57 42.53
N ALA A 473 -10.64 37.51 41.67
CA ALA A 473 -11.06 37.20 40.30
C ALA A 473 -9.88 36.66 39.47
N ALA A 474 -8.68 37.23 39.62
CA ALA A 474 -7.48 36.73 38.96
C ALA A 474 -7.11 35.31 39.44
N GLU A 475 -7.18 35.04 40.75
CA GLU A 475 -6.89 33.72 41.33
C GLU A 475 -7.95 32.67 40.94
N SER A 476 -9.22 33.05 40.82
CA SER A 476 -10.29 32.15 40.33
C SER A 476 -10.13 31.84 38.85
N VAL A 477 -9.66 32.78 38.03
CA VAL A 477 -9.38 32.57 36.61
C VAL A 477 -8.17 31.65 36.44
N ASP A 478 -7.12 31.84 37.24
CA ASP A 478 -5.92 31.00 37.18
C ASP A 478 -6.19 29.55 37.62
N ASN A 479 -6.96 29.36 38.68
CA ASN A 479 -7.42 28.04 39.10
C ASN A 479 -8.38 27.39 38.09
N GLY A 480 -9.21 28.19 37.42
CA GLY A 480 -10.04 27.73 36.31
C GLY A 480 -9.20 27.28 35.13
N LEU A 481 -8.16 28.04 34.78
CA LEU A 481 -7.23 27.75 33.70
C LEU A 481 -6.41 26.47 33.98
N HIS A 482 -5.98 26.28 35.23
CA HIS A 482 -5.30 25.06 35.67
C HIS A 482 -6.21 23.82 35.58
N ARG A 483 -7.45 23.90 36.05
CA ARG A 483 -8.43 22.80 35.88
C ARG A 483 -8.76 22.53 34.43
N LEU A 484 -8.81 23.57 33.60
CA LEU A 484 -9.09 23.44 32.17
C LEU A 484 -7.90 22.81 31.45
N LYS A 485 -6.66 23.11 31.87
CA LYS A 485 -5.45 22.41 31.41
C LYS A 485 -5.48 20.93 31.80
N ASP A 486 -5.93 20.59 32.99
CA ASP A 486 -6.08 19.19 33.44
C ASP A 486 -7.16 18.45 32.64
N ILE A 487 -8.33 19.07 32.43
CA ILE A 487 -9.41 18.47 31.61
C ILE A 487 -8.98 18.35 30.14
N VAL A 488 -8.28 19.34 29.59
CA VAL A 488 -7.75 19.30 28.21
C VAL A 488 -6.63 18.27 28.07
N THR A 489 -5.80 18.06 29.09
CA THR A 489 -4.78 16.98 29.06
C THR A 489 -5.41 15.59 29.25
N GLU A 490 -6.50 15.48 30.01
CA GLU A 490 -7.19 14.20 30.25
C GLU A 490 -8.13 13.81 29.09
N SER A 491 -8.90 14.77 28.53
CA SER A 491 -9.67 14.62 27.28
C SER A 491 -8.80 14.68 26.02
N GLY A 492 -7.57 15.18 26.15
CA GLY A 492 -6.57 15.20 25.10
C GLY A 492 -5.98 13.82 24.82
N ARG A 493 -6.15 12.82 25.70
CA ARG A 493 -5.67 11.45 25.47
C ARG A 493 -6.32 10.76 24.26
N PRO A 494 -7.65 10.74 24.09
CA PRO A 494 -8.27 10.19 22.88
C PRO A 494 -7.98 11.03 21.63
N ILE A 495 -7.82 12.36 21.76
CA ILE A 495 -7.44 13.24 20.64
C ILE A 495 -5.98 12.97 20.24
N ALA A 496 -5.07 12.84 21.20
CA ALA A 496 -3.68 12.50 20.97
C ALA A 496 -3.55 11.09 20.40
N MET A 497 -4.32 10.10 20.88
CA MET A 497 -4.37 8.78 20.24
C MET A 497 -4.90 8.86 18.80
N CYS A 498 -5.96 9.61 18.54
CA CYS A 498 -6.44 9.82 17.16
C CYS A 498 -5.41 10.54 16.27
N THR A 499 -4.75 11.58 16.79
CA THR A 499 -3.76 12.38 16.05
C THR A 499 -2.46 11.60 15.85
N VAL A 500 -2.10 10.71 16.78
CA VAL A 500 -0.97 9.77 16.63
C VAL A 500 -1.34 8.63 15.70
N CYS A 501 -2.56 8.10 15.72
CA CYS A 501 -3.01 7.09 14.75
C CYS A 501 -3.06 7.67 13.33
N ILE A 502 -3.58 8.89 13.15
CA ILE A 502 -3.60 9.57 11.85
C ILE A 502 -2.21 10.08 11.46
N GLY A 503 -1.41 10.52 12.42
CA GLY A 503 -0.02 10.91 12.20
C GLY A 503 0.83 9.72 11.78
N LEU A 504 0.74 8.58 12.44
CA LEU A 504 1.53 7.40 12.09
C LEU A 504 1.02 6.71 10.82
N LEU A 505 -0.28 6.72 10.55
CA LEU A 505 -0.82 6.16 9.30
C LEU A 505 -0.78 7.16 8.13
N GLY A 506 -0.72 8.46 8.41
CA GLY A 506 -0.78 9.53 7.43
C GLY A 506 0.57 10.21 7.15
N ILE A 507 1.56 10.21 8.05
CA ILE A 507 2.87 10.82 7.79
C ILE A 507 3.66 10.02 6.76
N ASP A 508 3.57 8.68 6.76
CA ASP A 508 4.23 7.87 5.73
C ASP A 508 3.63 8.16 4.34
N TYR A 509 2.32 8.37 4.23
CA TYR A 509 1.66 8.66 2.95
C TYR A 509 1.69 10.13 2.52
N VAL A 510 1.58 11.07 3.47
CA VAL A 510 1.68 12.52 3.18
C VAL A 510 3.12 12.88 2.82
N SER A 511 4.12 12.20 3.39
CA SER A 511 5.51 12.41 2.98
C SER A 511 5.75 11.92 1.55
N ASP A 512 5.28 10.72 1.17
CA ASP A 512 5.38 10.22 -0.21
C ASP A 512 4.57 11.07 -1.20
N PHE A 513 3.35 11.48 -0.86
CA PHE A 513 2.51 12.34 -1.70
C PHE A 513 3.10 13.75 -1.87
N ILE A 514 3.70 14.33 -0.83
CA ILE A 514 4.42 15.60 -0.93
C ILE A 514 5.71 15.43 -1.75
N PHE A 515 6.41 14.29 -1.63
CA PHE A 515 7.60 14.00 -2.44
C PHE A 515 7.30 13.86 -3.93
N ASP A 516 6.15 13.27 -4.29
CA ASP A 516 5.72 13.15 -5.69
C ASP A 516 5.24 14.49 -6.26
N ILE A 517 4.58 15.34 -5.47
CA ILE A 517 4.23 16.72 -5.86
C ILE A 517 5.48 17.61 -6.02
N ILE A 518 6.56 17.34 -5.29
CA ILE A 518 7.82 18.08 -5.41
C ILE A 518 8.65 17.61 -6.63
N LYS A 519 8.41 16.39 -7.14
CA LYS A 519 9.10 15.84 -8.32
C LYS A 519 8.40 16.13 -9.66
N ALA A 520 7.09 16.34 -9.65
CA ALA A 520 6.31 16.80 -10.80
C ALA A 520 6.44 18.32 -11.01
#